data_AF-A0ABD0MLN9-F1
#
_entry.id   AF-A0ABD0MLN9-F1
#
_cell.length_a   1.000
_cell.length_b   1.000
_cell.length_c   1.000
_cell.angle_alpha   90.00
_cell.angle_beta   90.00
_cell.angle_gamma   90.00
#
_symmetry.space_group_name_H-M   'P 1'
#
loop_
_entity.id
_entity.type
_entity.pdbx_description
1 polymer ?
#
loop_
_entity_poly.entity_id
_entity_poly.type
_entity_poly.pdbx_seq_one_letter_code
_entity_poly.pdbx_strand_id
1 'polypeptide(L)' 'FMMLSLEFDHSCQYDYVEVRDGESLNSRVIGRYCGNERPPSIKSTGSSLHILFISDGYKNFDGFFAIFQESS' A
#
# COMPACT_ATOMS: atom_id res chain seq x y z
N PHE A 1 -4.93 -5.46 -4.48
CA PHE A 1 -3.53 -5.88 -4.76
C PHE A 1 -3.53 -7.23 -5.43
N MET A 2 -2.63 -7.45 -6.38
CA MET A 2 -2.42 -8.74 -7.03
C MET A 2 -1.16 -9.43 -6.46
N MET A 3 -0.15 -8.66 -6.06
CA MET A 3 1.08 -9.13 -5.42
C MET A 3 1.56 -8.11 -4.37
N LEU A 4 2.13 -8.61 -3.28
CA LEU A 4 2.94 -7.86 -2.31
C LEU A 4 4.15 -8.75 -1.95
N SER A 5 5.35 -8.18 -2.00
CA SER A 5 6.61 -8.83 -1.66
C SER A 5 7.57 -7.75 -1.16
N LEU A 6 7.52 -7.49 0.15
CA LEU A 6 8.30 -6.48 0.87
C LEU A 6 8.95 -7.09 2.11
N GLU A 7 9.87 -6.38 2.76
CA GLU A 7 10.37 -6.78 4.07
C GLU A 7 9.20 -6.91 5.07
N PHE A 8 9.15 -8.02 5.78
CA PHE A 8 8.19 -8.21 6.86
C PHE A 8 8.74 -7.63 8.17
N ASP A 9 7.92 -6.81 8.82
CA ASP A 9 8.09 -6.37 10.19
C ASP A 9 6.71 -6.25 10.87
N HIS A 10 6.62 -6.50 12.18
CA HIS A 10 5.36 -6.48 12.91
C HIS A 10 4.63 -5.13 12.88
N SER A 11 5.37 -4.05 12.64
CA SER A 11 4.89 -2.67 12.59
C SER A 11 5.04 -2.03 11.21
N CYS A 12 5.55 -2.77 10.22
CA CYS A 12 5.82 -2.29 8.86
C CYS A 12 6.54 -0.94 8.85
N GLN A 13 7.73 -0.86 9.46
CA GLN A 13 8.50 0.38 9.57
C GLN A 13 9.55 0.57 8.47
N TYR A 14 10.07 -0.54 7.92
CA TYR A 14 11.15 -0.54 6.92
C TYR A 14 10.59 -0.34 5.51
N ASP A 15 10.08 -1.42 4.91
CA ASP A 15 9.40 -1.38 3.62
C ASP A 15 7.89 -1.46 3.81
N TYR A 16 7.14 -0.54 3.22
CA TYR A 16 5.67 -0.62 3.23
C TYR A 16 5.01 0.14 2.10
N VAL A 17 3.81 -0.34 1.74
CA VAL A 17 2.82 0.43 0.98
C VAL A 17 1.77 0.95 1.94
N GLU A 18 1.57 2.26 1.97
CA GLU A 18 0.50 2.92 2.69
C GLU A 18 -0.56 3.42 1.72
N VAL A 19 -1.81 3.10 2.01
CA VAL A 19 -2.97 3.48 1.20
C VAL A 19 -3.81 4.49 1.95
N ARG A 20 -4.10 5.62 1.32
CA ARG A 20 -4.86 6.73 1.90
C ARG A 20 -6.09 7.05 1.08
N ASP A 21 -7.15 7.43 1.78
CA ASP A 21 -8.49 7.72 1.24
C ASP A 21 -8.62 9.20 0.86
N GLY A 22 -8.27 9.52 -0.39
CA GLY A 22 -8.25 10.87 -0.93
C GLY A 22 -7.02 11.15 -1.80
N GLU A 23 -6.78 12.42 -2.13
CA GLU A 23 -5.82 12.82 -3.16
C GLU A 23 -4.37 13.01 -2.67
N SER A 24 -4.13 13.08 -1.35
CA SER A 24 -2.84 13.55 -0.82
C SER A 24 -2.32 12.75 0.37
N LEU A 25 -1.09 13.07 0.78
CA LEU A 25 -0.48 12.56 2.01
C LEU A 25 -1.21 13.00 3.30
N ASN A 26 -2.04 14.04 3.24
CA ASN A 26 -2.86 14.47 4.37
C ASN A 26 -4.18 13.68 4.48
N SER A 27 -4.51 12.87 3.47
CA SER A 27 -5.71 12.04 3.45
C SER A 27 -5.65 10.91 4.47
N ARG A 28 -6.83 10.46 4.92
CA ARG A 28 -6.99 9.44 5.98
C ARG A 28 -6.30 8.13 5.58
N VAL A 29 -5.48 7.57 6.47
CA VAL A 29 -4.87 6.25 6.25
C VAL A 29 -5.93 5.16 6.32
N ILE A 30 -5.99 4.33 5.28
CA ILE A 30 -6.79 3.10 5.24
C ILE A 30 -6.00 1.96 5.86
N GLY A 31 -4.73 1.83 5.47
CA GLY A 31 -3.85 0.78 5.99
C GLY A 31 -2.42 0.91 5.48
N ARG A 32 -1.54 0.24 6.20
CA ARG A 32 -0.12 0.07 5.88
C ARG A 32 0.17 -1.41 5.77
N TYR A 33 0.88 -1.80 4.71
CA TYR A 33 1.09 -3.21 4.36
C TYR A 33 2.55 -3.48 4.04
N CYS A 34 3.07 -4.59 4.56
CA CYS A 34 4.42 -5.09 4.33
C CYS A 34 4.42 -6.63 4.35
N GLY A 35 5.58 -7.26 4.13
CA GLY A 35 5.68 -8.70 3.97
C GLY A 35 5.12 -9.20 2.63
N ASN A 36 4.59 -10.43 2.63
CA ASN A 36 4.11 -11.13 1.43
C ASN A 36 2.62 -11.48 1.47
N GLU A 37 1.90 -11.04 2.50
CA GLU A 37 0.45 -11.23 2.58
C GLU A 37 -0.26 -10.21 1.70
N ARG A 38 -1.15 -10.68 0.83
CA ARG A 38 -1.91 -9.81 -0.06
C ARG A 38 -2.93 -8.98 0.74
N PRO A 39 -2.89 -7.63 0.67
CA PRO A 39 -3.90 -6.80 1.32
C PRO A 39 -5.32 -7.08 0.80
N PRO A 40 -6.36 -6.89 1.63
CA PRO A 40 -7.75 -7.00 1.19
C PRO A 40 -8.07 -5.99 0.08
N SER A 41 -9.20 -6.20 -0.61
CA SER A 41 -9.70 -5.21 -1.58
C SER A 41 -10.00 -3.89 -0.88
N ILE A 42 -9.46 -2.80 -1.42
CA ILE A 42 -9.61 -1.45 -0.86
C ILE A 42 -10.56 -0.66 -1.76
N LYS A 43 -11.50 0.04 -1.13
CA LYS A 43 -12.43 0.96 -1.80
C LYS A 43 -12.27 2.35 -1.19
N SER A 44 -12.06 3.35 -2.04
CA SER A 44 -12.11 4.76 -1.62
C SER A 44 -13.53 5.14 -1.21
N THR A 45 -13.63 6.11 -0.31
CA THR A 45 -14.92 6.77 -0.03
C THR A 45 -15.26 7.81 -1.09
N GLY A 46 -14.24 8.39 -1.75
CA GLY A 46 -14.38 9.31 -2.87
C GLY A 46 -13.80 8.79 -4.18
N SER A 47 -13.43 9.71 -5.07
CA SER A 47 -12.89 9.42 -6.41
C SER A 47 -11.40 9.12 -6.45
N SER A 48 -10.72 9.10 -5.29
CA SER A 48 -9.25 9.06 -5.27
C SER A 48 -8.71 8.25 -4.12
N LEU A 49 -7.60 7.56 -4.40
CA LEU A 49 -6.71 6.96 -3.42
C LEU A 49 -5.30 7.53 -3.64
N HIS A 50 -4.59 7.76 -2.54
CA HIS A 50 -3.19 8.13 -2.58
C HIS A 50 -2.36 6.94 -2.08
N ILE A 51 -1.40 6.49 -2.91
CA ILE A 51 -0.53 5.35 -2.62
C ILE A 51 0.88 5.88 -2.34
N LEU A 52 1.39 5.61 -1.14
CA LEU A 52 2.75 5.92 -0.75
C LEU A 52 3.53 4.62 -0.62
N PHE A 53 4.69 4.53 -1.25
CA PHE A 53 5.65 3.45 -1.07
C PHE A 53 6.92 3.99 -0.41
N ILE A 54 7.32 3.38 0.71
CA ILE A 54 8.55 3.67 1.45
C ILE A 54 9.38 2.40 1.49
N SER A 55 10.70 2.55 1.32
CA SER A 55 11.66 1.46 1.40
C SER A 55 13.00 1.97 1.91
N ASP A 56 13.80 1.09 2.50
CA ASP A 56 15.18 1.39 2.91
C ASP A 56 16.23 0.73 2.00
N GLY A 57 17.50 0.72 2.40
CA GLY A 57 18.61 0.20 1.59
C GLY A 57 18.89 -1.30 1.78
N TYR A 58 18.16 -1.98 2.66
CA TYR A 58 18.41 -3.36 3.09
C TYR A 58 17.23 -4.27 2.72
N LYS A 59 17.51 -5.57 2.59
CA LYS A 59 16.50 -6.63 2.33
C LYS A 59 15.48 -6.24 1.24
N ASN A 60 15.98 -6.04 0.03
CA ASN A 60 15.16 -5.70 -1.12
C ASN A 60 14.36 -6.92 -1.63
N PHE A 61 13.12 -6.68 -2.08
CA PHE A 61 12.20 -7.69 -2.61
C PHE A 61 11.51 -7.22 -3.91
N ASP A 62 10.63 -8.05 -4.47
CA ASP A 62 10.00 -7.81 -5.78
C ASP A 62 9.01 -6.63 -5.83
N GLY A 63 8.62 -6.09 -4.67
CA GLY A 63 7.72 -4.94 -4.57
C GLY A 63 6.24 -5.33 -4.60
N PHE A 64 5.42 -4.53 -5.27
CA PHE A 64 3.96 -4.73 -5.31
C PHE A 64 3.38 -4.55 -6.71
N PHE A 65 2.27 -5.23 -6.96
CA PHE A 65 1.46 -5.04 -8.16
C PHE A 65 -0.01 -4.85 -7.75
N ALA A 66 -0.63 -3.78 -8.21
CA ALA A 66 -2.01 -3.44 -7.92
C ALA A 66 -2.72 -2.97 -9.19
N ILE A 67 -4.01 -3.28 -9.25
CA ILE A 67 -4.91 -2.83 -10.32
C ILE A 67 -5.90 -1.88 -9.68
N PHE A 68 -6.07 -0.71 -10.28
CA PHE A 68 -7.10 0.25 -9.92
C PHE A 68 -8.22 0.18 -10.96
N GLN A 69 -9.46 0.16 -10.48
CA GLN A 69 -10.65 0.23 -11.31
C GLN A 69 -11.61 1.22 -10.68
N GLU A 70 -11.99 2.22 -11.47
CA GLU A 70 -13.08 3.13 -11.11
C GLU A 70 -14.42 2.41 -11.35
N SER A 71 -15.32 2.49 -10.38
CA SER A 71 -16.68 1.99 -10.55
C SER A 71 -17.52 3.13 -11.12
N SER A 72 -17.76 3.11 -12.43
CA SER A 72 -18.70 4.02 -13.10
C SER A 72 -20.14 3.77 -12.69
#